data_AF-A0A937V212-F1
#
_entry.id   AF-A0A937V212-F1
#
_cell.length_a   1.000
_cell.length_b   1.000
_cell.length_c   1.000
_cell.angle_alpha   90.00
_cell.angle_beta   90.00
_cell.angle_gamma   90.00
#
_symmetry.space_group_name_H-M   'P 1'
#
loop_
_entity.id
_entity.type
_entity.pdbx_description
1 polymer ?
#
loop_
_entity_poly.entity_id
_entity_poly.type
_entity_poly.pdbx_seq_one_letter_code
_entity_poly.pdbx_strand_id
1 'polypeptide(L)'
;MFESLERIQNPFVRSLTAAFTTLSVITLTSAIAIGVTKSKDESAYKTAVYASFIGAGCGALFGFASKSKGNQRTAQPTQTTDSTIWKDWRNFVVVRKVKESEEITSFYLQPEDEGNIPNFQPGQFLTIKLDIPGQARPVIRTYSLSDYPEPCNYYRLSIKREPMPPGLDVMPGIASNFMHDQVHEGSVIPAKPPGGKFILDVQKAIPAVLISNGVGITPMISMAKALACLNPNRPLWFLHGARDGSFHAFREEVDEIAAQNPNLTVHYAYSRPKGEDTGYYHSTGYVDVDLIQSLVIQEAEYFLCGSPPFLESIRAGLKDVGVPESRVFFEMFTKASKTASDRPIAEVNDDNVEAAEIVFAQSNQTITWQADADSILEFAEANDLNPPYSCRQGICGTCECKILEGEVEYQTTPTATVEDGSVLICISKPKTSKVVLDL
;
A
#
# COMPACT_ATOMS: atom_id res chain seq x y z
N MET A 1 -17.24 -10.32 47.47
CA MET A 1 -16.81 -9.28 46.52
C MET A 1 -15.36 -9.46 46.06
N PHE A 2 -14.41 -9.77 46.95
CA PHE A 2 -13.02 -10.02 46.52
C PHE A 2 -12.81 -11.38 45.82
N GLU A 3 -13.55 -12.43 46.17
CA GLU A 3 -13.48 -13.74 45.47
C GLU A 3 -13.91 -13.69 43.99
N SER A 4 -14.78 -12.75 43.61
CA SER A 4 -15.15 -12.55 42.19
C SER A 4 -14.04 -11.88 41.37
N LEU A 5 -13.12 -11.14 42.01
CA LEU A 5 -11.99 -10.51 41.31
C LEU A 5 -10.98 -11.55 40.84
N GLU A 6 -10.81 -12.66 41.56
CA GLU A 6 -9.88 -13.72 41.19
C GLU A 6 -10.28 -14.46 39.90
N ARG A 7 -11.56 -14.38 39.48
CA ARG A 7 -12.05 -14.96 38.22
C ARG A 7 -11.70 -14.13 36.98
N ILE A 8 -11.27 -12.87 37.14
CA ILE A 8 -10.90 -12.02 36.02
C ILE A 8 -9.49 -12.39 35.55
N GLN A 9 -9.39 -13.00 34.36
CA GLN A 9 -8.12 -13.49 33.82
C GLN A 9 -7.20 -12.37 33.33
N ASN A 10 -7.76 -11.26 32.82
CA ASN A 10 -6.96 -10.12 32.38
C ASN A 10 -6.46 -9.32 33.60
N PRO A 11 -5.14 -9.19 33.81
CA PRO A 11 -4.57 -8.58 35.02
C PRO A 11 -4.86 -7.07 35.11
N PHE A 12 -4.98 -6.36 33.98
CA PHE A 12 -5.29 -4.94 33.96
C PHE A 12 -6.75 -4.68 34.34
N VAL A 13 -7.68 -5.42 33.74
CA VAL A 13 -9.11 -5.34 34.08
C VAL A 13 -9.35 -5.73 35.54
N ARG A 14 -8.63 -6.74 36.04
CA ARG A 14 -8.70 -7.16 37.44
C ARG A 14 -8.19 -6.07 38.39
N SER A 15 -7.05 -5.45 38.08
CA SER A 15 -6.48 -4.35 38.88
C SER A 15 -7.41 -3.14 38.91
N LEU A 16 -7.97 -2.75 37.76
CA LEU A 16 -8.91 -1.65 37.66
C LEU A 16 -10.20 -1.92 38.46
N THR A 17 -10.75 -3.13 38.35
CA THR A 17 -11.96 -3.54 39.08
C THR A 17 -11.71 -3.59 40.60
N ALA A 18 -10.52 -4.03 41.03
CA ALA A 18 -10.11 -4.04 42.44
C ALA A 18 -9.96 -2.61 43.00
N ALA A 19 -9.42 -1.68 42.22
CA ALA A 19 -9.30 -0.27 42.60
C ALA A 19 -10.68 0.40 42.78
N PHE A 20 -11.62 0.16 41.87
CA PHE A 20 -12.98 0.73 41.98
C PHE A 20 -13.78 0.15 43.15
N THR A 21 -13.67 -1.16 43.39
CA THR A 21 -14.39 -1.81 44.50
C THR A 21 -13.87 -1.36 45.87
N THR A 22 -12.55 -1.22 46.03
CA THR A 22 -11.96 -0.69 47.27
C THR A 22 -12.31 0.77 47.51
N LEU A 23 -12.27 1.61 46.46
CA LEU A 23 -12.72 3.00 46.53
C LEU A 23 -14.19 3.12 46.96
N SER A 24 -15.06 2.27 46.43
CA SER A 24 -16.49 2.27 46.74
C SER A 24 -16.77 1.90 48.20
N VAL A 25 -16.03 0.94 48.76
CA VAL A 25 -16.18 0.55 50.17
C VAL A 25 -15.69 1.66 51.11
N ILE A 26 -14.55 2.29 50.81
CA ILE A 26 -13.97 3.34 51.64
C ILE A 26 -14.82 4.61 51.63
N THR A 27 -15.36 4.99 50.46
CA THR A 27 -16.27 6.13 50.35
C THR A 27 -17.57 5.88 51.11
N LEU A 28 -18.13 4.67 51.04
CA LEU A 28 -19.36 4.32 51.76
C LEU A 28 -19.16 4.30 53.28
N THR A 29 -18.07 3.72 53.78
CA THR A 29 -17.79 3.72 55.24
C THR A 29 -17.49 5.12 55.77
N SER A 30 -16.78 5.95 54.99
CA SER A 30 -16.51 7.34 55.35
C SER A 30 -17.79 8.18 55.38
N ALA A 31 -18.69 7.99 54.40
CA ALA A 31 -19.97 8.67 54.36
C ALA A 31 -20.88 8.29 55.55
N ILE A 32 -20.89 7.01 55.94
CA ILE A 32 -21.62 6.54 57.12
C ILE A 32 -21.01 7.14 58.40
N ALA A 33 -19.69 7.16 58.53
CA ALA A 33 -19.01 7.72 59.70
C ALA A 33 -19.28 9.23 59.87
N ILE A 34 -19.29 9.99 58.77
CA ILE A 34 -19.63 11.43 58.78
C ILE A 34 -21.12 11.62 59.12
N GLY A 35 -22.01 10.80 58.55
CA GLY A 35 -23.45 10.86 58.81
C GLY A 35 -23.83 10.56 60.26
N VAL A 36 -23.11 9.64 60.92
CA VAL A 36 -23.35 9.26 62.33
C VAL A 36 -22.77 10.29 63.31
N THR A 37 -21.70 11.02 62.94
CA THR A 37 -21.01 11.95 63.85
C THR A 37 -21.53 13.40 63.80
N LYS A 38 -22.48 13.72 62.91
CA LYS A 38 -23.16 15.04 62.79
C LYS A 38 -22.20 16.24 62.93
N SER A 39 -21.01 16.16 62.31
CA SER A 39 -20.00 17.21 62.39
C SER A 39 -20.22 18.25 61.28
N LYS A 40 -20.38 19.52 61.68
CA LYS A 40 -20.30 20.68 60.77
C LYS A 40 -18.84 21.14 60.62
N ASP A 41 -17.93 20.19 60.40
CA ASP A 41 -16.50 20.48 60.33
C ASP A 41 -15.97 20.14 58.94
N GLU A 42 -15.56 21.18 58.20
CA GLU A 42 -15.06 21.09 56.82
C GLU A 42 -13.80 20.19 56.73
N SER A 43 -13.06 20.04 57.84
CA SER A 43 -11.87 19.20 57.93
C SER A 43 -12.17 17.71 57.81
N ALA A 44 -13.32 17.24 58.32
CA ALA A 44 -13.71 15.83 58.24
C ALA A 44 -13.99 15.38 56.80
N TYR A 45 -14.50 16.30 55.97
CA TYR A 45 -14.76 16.04 54.55
C TYR A 45 -13.45 15.92 53.75
N LYS A 46 -12.46 16.78 54.02
CA LYS A 46 -11.14 16.70 53.38
C LYS A 46 -10.42 15.40 53.72
N THR A 47 -10.45 14.96 54.97
CA THR A 47 -9.81 13.70 55.37
C THR A 47 -10.47 12.46 54.72
N ALA A 48 -11.80 12.46 54.53
CA ALA A 48 -12.49 11.38 53.82
C ALA A 48 -12.14 11.33 52.31
N VAL A 49 -11.98 12.49 51.68
CA VAL A 49 -11.55 12.58 50.27
C VAL A 49 -10.12 12.05 50.12
N TYR A 50 -9.19 12.45 50.99
CA TYR A 50 -7.81 11.94 50.94
C TYR A 50 -7.71 10.44 51.23
N ALA A 51 -8.48 9.92 52.20
CA ALA A 51 -8.54 8.48 52.48
C ALA A 51 -9.06 7.67 51.26
N SER A 52 -9.97 8.25 50.48
CA SER A 52 -10.51 7.62 49.26
C SER A 52 -9.45 7.53 48.15
N PHE A 53 -8.63 8.57 47.96
CA PHE A 53 -7.53 8.54 46.98
C PHE A 53 -6.43 7.52 47.33
N ILE A 54 -6.10 7.37 48.62
CA ILE A 54 -5.10 6.37 49.07
C ILE A 54 -5.64 4.95 48.88
N GLY A 55 -6.94 4.73 49.13
CA GLY A 55 -7.61 3.44 48.94
C GLY A 55 -7.53 2.91 47.50
N ALA A 56 -7.71 3.77 46.51
CA ALA A 56 -7.63 3.40 45.09
C ALA A 56 -6.23 2.92 44.68
N GLY A 57 -5.18 3.53 45.22
CA GLY A 57 -3.79 3.12 44.97
C GLY A 57 -3.46 1.74 45.56
N CYS A 58 -3.94 1.45 46.77
CA CYS A 58 -3.74 0.14 47.41
C CYS A 58 -4.51 -0.99 46.71
N GLY A 59 -5.72 -0.73 46.21
CA GLY A 59 -6.51 -1.72 45.45
C GLY A 59 -5.85 -2.13 44.12
N ALA A 60 -5.22 -1.19 43.42
CA ALA A 60 -4.50 -1.45 42.18
C ALA A 60 -3.30 -2.38 42.39
N LEU A 61 -2.54 -2.18 43.48
CA LEU A 61 -1.38 -3.00 43.85
C LEU A 61 -1.76 -4.44 44.23
N PHE A 62 -2.91 -4.62 44.90
CA PHE A 62 -3.41 -5.96 45.24
C PHE A 62 -3.81 -6.78 43.99
N GLY A 63 -4.34 -6.13 42.95
CA GLY A 63 -4.69 -6.79 41.68
C GLY A 63 -3.50 -7.45 40.96
N PHE A 64 -2.29 -6.94 41.21
CA PHE A 64 -1.03 -7.48 40.66
C PHE A 64 -0.36 -8.52 41.56
N ALA A 65 -0.68 -8.61 42.85
CA ALA A 65 0.12 -9.36 43.82
C ALA A 65 -0.35 -10.80 44.17
N SER A 66 -1.43 -11.33 43.58
CA SER A 66 -1.88 -12.72 43.87
C SER A 66 -1.31 -13.77 42.90
N LYS A 67 -0.19 -14.38 43.35
CA LYS A 67 0.46 -15.67 43.02
C LYS A 67 0.32 -16.26 41.61
N SER A 68 1.43 -16.16 40.87
CA SER A 68 1.97 -17.21 40.00
C SER A 68 2.61 -18.33 40.84
N LYS A 69 2.20 -19.58 40.60
CA LYS A 69 2.95 -20.80 40.97
C LYS A 69 2.82 -21.79 39.80
N GLY A 70 3.93 -22.07 39.12
CA GLY A 70 3.99 -23.17 38.15
C GLY A 70 5.19 -23.13 37.20
N ASN A 71 6.24 -23.87 37.57
CA ASN A 71 7.34 -24.39 36.74
C ASN A 71 8.15 -23.42 35.85
N GLN A 72 9.30 -23.01 36.38
CA GLN A 72 10.48 -22.66 35.57
C GLN A 72 11.01 -23.92 34.88
N ARG A 73 10.77 -24.03 33.56
CA ARG A 73 11.76 -24.59 32.65
C ARG A 73 12.54 -23.42 32.09
N THR A 74 13.85 -23.45 32.26
CA THR A 74 14.81 -22.56 31.60
C THR A 74 14.60 -22.63 30.09
N ALA A 75 13.86 -21.65 29.55
CA ALA A 75 13.99 -21.25 28.16
C ALA A 75 15.06 -20.17 28.14
N GLN A 76 16.12 -20.39 27.34
CA GLN A 76 17.01 -19.31 26.90
C GLN A 76 16.17 -18.14 26.40
N PRO A 77 16.63 -16.89 26.57
CA PRO A 77 15.95 -15.74 25.99
C PRO A 77 15.90 -15.98 24.48
N THR A 78 14.73 -16.39 24.00
CA THR A 78 14.46 -16.35 22.58
C THR A 78 14.48 -14.86 22.28
N GLN A 79 15.52 -14.41 21.59
CA GLN A 79 15.48 -13.15 20.89
C GLN A 79 14.24 -13.23 20.00
N THR A 80 13.13 -12.65 20.45
CA THR A 80 12.03 -12.28 19.58
C THR A 80 12.64 -11.28 18.62
N THR A 81 13.00 -11.78 17.45
CA THR A 81 13.30 -10.93 16.31
C THR A 81 12.10 -10.01 16.13
N ASP A 82 12.31 -8.71 16.35
CA ASP A 82 11.44 -7.59 16.02
C ASP A 82 11.22 -7.52 14.49
N SER A 83 10.75 -8.60 13.86
CA SER A 83 10.35 -8.56 12.46
C SER A 83 8.94 -7.98 12.40
N THR A 84 8.85 -6.65 12.32
CA THR A 84 7.60 -5.95 11.96
C THR A 84 7.09 -6.34 10.57
N ILE A 85 7.94 -6.96 9.75
CA ILE A 85 7.64 -7.47 8.41
C ILE A 85 7.01 -8.87 8.50
N TRP A 86 5.77 -8.99 8.02
CA TRP A 86 5.09 -10.28 7.85
C TRP A 86 5.44 -10.89 6.48
N LYS A 87 5.13 -12.17 6.23
CA LYS A 87 5.55 -12.85 4.98
C LYS A 87 4.46 -13.00 3.93
N ASP A 88 3.22 -13.26 4.34
CA ASP A 88 2.11 -13.50 3.42
C ASP A 88 1.00 -12.47 3.63
N TRP A 89 -0.21 -12.88 4.01
CA TRP A 89 -1.32 -11.97 4.27
C TRP A 89 -1.36 -11.54 5.74
N ARG A 90 -1.54 -10.25 5.99
CA ARG A 90 -1.91 -9.68 7.28
C ARG A 90 -3.17 -8.85 7.11
N ASN A 91 -4.09 -8.93 8.06
CA ASN A 91 -5.34 -8.20 7.99
C ASN A 91 -5.15 -6.74 8.37
N PHE A 92 -5.78 -5.85 7.60
CA PHE A 92 -5.85 -4.43 7.89
C PHE A 92 -7.30 -3.97 7.91
N VAL A 93 -7.64 -3.09 8.85
CA VAL A 93 -8.94 -2.43 8.92
C VAL A 93 -8.86 -1.10 8.19
N VAL A 94 -9.86 -0.79 7.38
CA VAL A 94 -10.06 0.55 6.81
C VAL A 94 -10.54 1.46 7.93
N VAL A 95 -9.69 2.36 8.41
CA VAL A 95 -10.01 3.27 9.53
C VAL A 95 -10.49 4.64 9.07
N ARG A 96 -10.26 4.98 7.79
CA ARG A 96 -10.72 6.23 7.19
C ARG A 96 -10.91 6.07 5.68
N LYS A 97 -11.98 6.66 5.12
CA LYS A 97 -12.24 6.73 3.67
C LYS A 97 -12.51 8.18 3.23
N VAL A 98 -11.76 8.66 2.23
CA VAL A 98 -11.80 10.08 1.77
C VAL A 98 -11.98 10.14 0.26
N LYS A 99 -12.95 10.92 -0.23
CA LYS A 99 -13.09 11.21 -1.67
C LYS A 99 -12.09 12.33 -2.03
N GLU A 100 -11.11 12.00 -2.86
CA GLU A 100 -10.00 12.90 -3.23
C GLU A 100 -10.26 13.64 -4.55
N SER A 101 -11.07 13.04 -5.43
CA SER A 101 -11.55 13.65 -6.67
C SER A 101 -12.82 12.96 -7.13
N GLU A 102 -13.37 13.33 -8.30
CA GLU A 102 -14.54 12.65 -8.86
C GLU A 102 -14.34 11.14 -9.12
N GLU A 103 -13.09 10.69 -9.25
CA GLU A 103 -12.80 9.28 -9.51
C GLU A 103 -11.84 8.62 -8.53
N ILE A 104 -11.16 9.36 -7.65
CA ILE A 104 -10.17 8.80 -6.72
C ILE A 104 -10.70 8.88 -5.29
N THR A 105 -10.60 7.76 -4.57
CA THR A 105 -10.93 7.65 -3.15
C THR A 105 -9.74 7.04 -2.41
N SER A 106 -9.33 7.66 -1.30
CA SER A 106 -8.31 7.15 -0.39
C SER A 106 -8.90 6.26 0.71
N PHE A 107 -8.16 5.22 1.06
CA PHE A 107 -8.44 4.24 2.11
C PHE A 107 -7.23 4.16 3.03
N TYR A 108 -7.44 4.49 4.30
CA TYR A 108 -6.40 4.43 5.33
C TYR A 108 -6.52 3.09 6.06
N LEU A 109 -5.42 2.34 6.08
CA LEU A 109 -5.34 0.97 6.55
C LEU A 109 -4.46 0.90 7.79
N GLN A 110 -5.01 0.37 8.88
CA GLN A 110 -4.26 0.03 10.09
C GLN A 110 -4.34 -1.47 10.35
N PRO A 111 -3.30 -2.09 10.91
CA PRO A 111 -3.30 -3.53 11.14
C PRO A 111 -4.41 -3.90 12.13
N GLU A 112 -5.17 -4.94 11.82
CA GLU A 112 -6.30 -5.40 12.65
C GLU A 112 -5.84 -5.87 14.04
N ASP A 113 -4.62 -6.38 14.13
CA ASP A 113 -4.00 -6.88 15.36
C ASP A 113 -3.38 -5.79 16.24
N GLU A 114 -3.53 -4.50 15.87
CA GLU A 114 -2.95 -3.32 16.55
C GLU A 114 -1.41 -3.34 16.67
N GLY A 115 -0.73 -4.27 16.00
CA GLY A 115 0.73 -4.39 16.03
C GLY A 115 1.41 -3.33 15.17
N ASN A 116 2.71 -3.13 15.35
CA ASN A 116 3.47 -2.19 14.52
C ASN A 116 3.50 -2.60 13.04
N ILE A 117 3.66 -1.62 12.15
CA ILE A 117 3.91 -1.83 10.72
C ILE A 117 5.29 -1.26 10.36
N PRO A 118 6.00 -1.88 9.41
CA PRO A 118 7.26 -1.34 8.93
C PRO A 118 7.02 -0.04 8.18
N ASN A 119 8.05 0.82 8.16
CA ASN A 119 8.11 1.88 7.18
C ASN A 119 8.33 1.28 5.77
N PHE A 120 8.12 2.10 4.75
CA PHE A 120 8.26 1.71 3.35
C PHE A 120 9.10 2.75 2.60
N GLN A 121 9.56 2.40 1.41
CA GLN A 121 10.26 3.33 0.53
C GLN A 121 9.25 4.07 -0.34
N PRO A 122 9.39 5.40 -0.51
CA PRO A 122 8.41 6.18 -1.25
C PRO A 122 8.33 5.73 -2.71
N GLY A 123 7.13 5.39 -3.15
CA GLY A 123 6.84 4.80 -4.46
C GLY A 123 6.53 3.30 -4.43
N GLN A 124 6.74 2.61 -3.31
CA GLN A 124 6.27 1.23 -3.14
C GLN A 124 4.74 1.12 -3.18
N PHE A 125 4.25 -0.10 -3.44
CA PHE A 125 2.84 -0.45 -3.44
C PHE A 125 2.50 -1.46 -2.33
N LEU A 126 1.21 -1.59 -2.06
CA LEU A 126 0.64 -2.65 -1.24
C LEU A 126 -0.17 -3.61 -2.12
N THR A 127 0.08 -4.91 -1.99
CA THR A 127 -0.76 -5.95 -2.63
C THR A 127 -1.89 -6.29 -1.68
N ILE A 128 -3.14 -6.10 -2.10
CA ILE A 128 -4.34 -6.44 -1.35
C ILE A 128 -5.11 -7.59 -1.98
N LYS A 129 -5.86 -8.31 -1.15
CA LYS A 129 -6.77 -9.38 -1.55
C LYS A 129 -8.20 -8.99 -1.22
N LEU A 130 -9.10 -9.16 -2.18
CA LEU A 130 -10.51 -8.78 -2.06
C LEU A 130 -11.40 -9.99 -2.29
N ASP A 131 -12.19 -10.35 -1.29
CA ASP A 131 -13.24 -11.36 -1.41
C ASP A 131 -14.51 -10.70 -1.97
N ILE A 132 -14.58 -10.62 -3.30
CA ILE A 132 -15.65 -9.89 -4.00
C ILE A 132 -16.83 -10.85 -4.28
N PRO A 133 -18.07 -10.53 -3.84
CA PRO A 133 -19.24 -11.34 -4.12
C PRO A 133 -19.41 -11.63 -5.62
N GLY A 134 -19.67 -12.89 -5.95
CA GLY A 134 -19.83 -13.36 -7.34
C GLY A 134 -18.52 -13.68 -8.07
N GLN A 135 -17.35 -13.46 -7.46
CA GLN A 135 -16.08 -13.96 -7.98
C GLN A 135 -15.78 -15.35 -7.41
N ALA A 136 -15.34 -16.28 -8.26
CA ALA A 136 -15.01 -17.65 -7.83
C ALA A 136 -13.75 -17.73 -6.96
N ARG A 137 -12.86 -16.73 -7.06
CA ARG A 137 -11.61 -16.61 -6.31
C ARG A 137 -11.41 -15.17 -5.82
N PRO A 138 -10.63 -14.97 -4.75
CA PRO A 138 -10.28 -13.63 -4.31
C PRO A 138 -9.56 -12.83 -5.40
N VAL A 139 -9.92 -11.56 -5.55
CA VAL A 139 -9.30 -10.65 -6.51
C VAL A 139 -8.10 -9.97 -5.87
N ILE A 140 -6.92 -10.16 -6.45
CA ILE A 140 -5.66 -9.59 -5.94
C ILE A 140 -5.27 -8.37 -6.78
N ARG A 141 -4.95 -7.25 -6.12
CA ARG A 141 -4.52 -6.01 -6.80
C ARG A 141 -3.42 -5.31 -6.02
N THR A 142 -2.60 -4.57 -6.74
CA THR A 142 -1.55 -3.72 -6.19
C THR A 142 -1.92 -2.26 -6.34
N TYR A 143 -1.75 -1.47 -5.28
CA TYR A 143 -1.96 -0.03 -5.28
C TYR A 143 -0.78 0.67 -4.62
N SER A 144 -0.25 1.71 -5.25
CA SER A 144 0.84 2.50 -4.68
C SER A 144 0.43 3.06 -3.30
N LEU A 145 1.38 3.02 -2.37
CA LEU A 145 1.25 3.70 -1.09
C LEU A 145 1.32 5.20 -1.38
N SER A 146 0.23 5.89 -1.09
CA SER A 146 -0.03 7.27 -1.53
C SER A 146 0.13 8.30 -0.42
N ASP A 147 0.82 7.93 0.66
CA ASP A 147 1.16 8.83 1.75
C ASP A 147 2.59 8.53 2.23
N TYR A 148 3.09 9.24 3.23
CA TYR A 148 4.34 8.94 3.90
C TYR A 148 4.33 9.42 5.36
N PRO A 149 3.63 8.72 6.28
CA PRO A 149 3.67 9.03 7.70
C PRO A 149 4.99 8.57 8.33
N GLU A 150 5.63 9.44 9.12
CA GLU A 150 6.84 9.14 9.90
C GLU A 150 6.60 9.53 11.38
N PRO A 151 6.54 8.58 12.33
CA PRO A 151 6.63 7.13 12.14
C PRO A 151 5.40 6.54 11.42
N CYS A 152 5.62 5.46 10.66
CA CYS A 152 4.55 4.79 9.92
C CYS A 152 3.55 4.09 10.86
N ASN A 153 2.31 4.58 10.89
CA ASN A 153 1.22 4.06 11.72
C ASN A 153 -0.06 3.72 10.92
N TYR A 154 -0.05 3.96 9.60
CA TYR A 154 -1.06 3.50 8.65
C TYR A 154 -0.46 3.40 7.25
N TYR A 155 -1.13 2.66 6.37
CA TYR A 155 -0.93 2.73 4.92
C TYR A 155 -2.10 3.45 4.25
N ARG A 156 -1.84 4.26 3.22
CA ARG A 156 -2.89 4.90 2.42
C ARG A 156 -2.88 4.38 0.99
N LEU A 157 -3.99 3.77 0.57
CA LEU A 157 -4.22 3.39 -0.83
C LEU A 157 -5.20 4.38 -1.45
N SER A 158 -4.91 4.85 -2.64
CA SER A 158 -5.75 5.82 -3.34
C SER A 158 -6.14 5.28 -4.70
N ILE A 159 -7.42 4.95 -4.85
CA ILE A 159 -7.87 4.04 -5.91
C ILE A 159 -8.78 4.81 -6.84
N LYS A 160 -8.43 4.82 -8.13
CA LYS A 160 -9.30 5.33 -9.19
C LYS A 160 -10.43 4.33 -9.49
N ARG A 161 -11.66 4.82 -9.58
CA ARG A 161 -12.81 4.06 -10.05
C ARG A 161 -12.69 3.84 -11.56
N GLU A 162 -12.88 2.60 -12.00
CA GLU A 162 -12.90 2.24 -13.43
C GLU A 162 -14.30 1.73 -13.79
N PRO A 163 -15.31 2.61 -13.95
CA PRO A 163 -16.65 2.19 -14.35
C PRO A 163 -16.64 1.67 -15.79
N MET A 164 -17.75 1.08 -16.23
CA MET A 164 -17.93 0.72 -17.63
C MET A 164 -17.86 2.00 -18.46
N PRO A 165 -16.93 2.12 -19.42
CA PRO A 165 -16.83 3.31 -20.24
C PRO A 165 -18.11 3.51 -21.07
N PRO A 166 -18.68 4.73 -21.11
CA PRO A 166 -19.86 4.99 -21.92
C PRO A 166 -19.63 4.64 -23.39
N GLY A 167 -20.53 3.83 -23.96
CA GLY A 167 -20.50 3.49 -25.38
C GLY A 167 -19.44 2.48 -25.81
N LEU A 168 -18.71 1.85 -24.88
CA LEU A 168 -17.78 0.75 -25.18
C LEU A 168 -18.27 -0.55 -24.53
N ASP A 169 -18.19 -1.64 -25.29
CA ASP A 169 -18.48 -2.99 -24.80
C ASP A 169 -17.27 -3.58 -24.07
N VAL A 170 -16.87 -2.94 -22.97
CA VAL A 170 -15.76 -3.39 -22.12
C VAL A 170 -16.19 -3.44 -20.67
N MET A 171 -15.85 -4.54 -19.98
CA MET A 171 -16.26 -4.76 -18.60
C MET A 171 -15.65 -3.72 -17.64
N PRO A 172 -16.42 -3.27 -16.62
CA PRO A 172 -15.93 -2.39 -15.55
C PRO A 172 -14.81 -3.05 -14.74
N GLY A 173 -13.99 -2.25 -14.07
CA GLY A 173 -12.97 -2.73 -13.14
C GLY A 173 -13.61 -3.34 -11.89
N ILE A 174 -13.55 -4.66 -11.75
CA ILE A 174 -14.21 -5.38 -10.64
C ILE A 174 -13.71 -4.90 -9.27
N ALA A 175 -12.38 -4.85 -9.08
CA ALA A 175 -11.77 -4.44 -7.81
C ALA A 175 -11.99 -2.97 -7.46
N SER A 176 -11.76 -2.05 -8.40
CA SER A 176 -11.88 -0.62 -8.11
C SER A 176 -13.32 -0.19 -7.82
N ASN A 177 -14.30 -0.74 -8.54
CA ASN A 177 -15.71 -0.48 -8.22
C ASN A 177 -16.08 -1.09 -6.87
N PHE A 178 -15.64 -2.31 -6.55
CA PHE A 178 -15.89 -2.91 -5.23
C PHE A 178 -15.31 -2.06 -4.08
N MET A 179 -14.06 -1.59 -4.22
CA MET A 179 -13.44 -0.69 -3.24
C MET A 179 -14.25 0.60 -3.04
N HIS A 180 -14.77 1.19 -4.12
CA HIS A 180 -15.58 2.40 -4.03
C HIS A 180 -16.96 2.15 -3.43
N ASP A 181 -17.64 1.07 -3.84
CA ASP A 181 -19.05 0.86 -3.56
C ASP A 181 -19.32 0.09 -2.27
N GLN A 182 -18.45 -0.87 -1.90
CA GLN A 182 -18.73 -1.85 -0.84
C GLN A 182 -17.71 -1.85 0.30
N VAL A 183 -16.52 -1.28 0.09
CA VAL A 183 -15.53 -1.14 1.17
C VAL A 183 -15.81 0.15 1.92
N HIS A 184 -16.00 0.02 3.23
CA HIS A 184 -16.31 1.11 4.14
C HIS A 184 -15.32 1.14 5.30
N GLU A 185 -15.38 2.19 6.13
CA GLU A 185 -14.68 2.18 7.40
C GLU A 185 -15.14 0.98 8.25
N GLY A 186 -14.18 0.28 8.85
CA GLY A 186 -14.38 -1.01 9.53
C GLY A 186 -14.23 -2.25 8.63
N SER A 187 -14.19 -2.11 7.30
CA SER A 187 -13.91 -3.25 6.42
C SER A 187 -12.50 -3.80 6.62
N VAL A 188 -12.35 -5.12 6.55
CA VAL A 188 -11.04 -5.80 6.69
C VAL A 188 -10.51 -6.19 5.31
N ILE A 189 -9.25 -5.85 5.05
CA ILE A 189 -8.54 -6.09 3.80
C ILE A 189 -7.21 -6.78 4.12
N PRO A 190 -7.04 -8.04 3.71
CA PRO A 190 -5.74 -8.70 3.78
C PRO A 190 -4.73 -8.05 2.81
N ALA A 191 -3.52 -7.79 3.30
CA ALA A 191 -2.43 -7.21 2.52
C ALA A 191 -1.12 -7.99 2.69
N LYS A 192 -0.29 -8.00 1.63
CA LYS A 192 1.13 -8.38 1.70
C LYS A 192 2.00 -7.18 2.11
N PRO A 193 3.24 -7.38 2.57
CA PRO A 193 4.15 -6.28 2.90
C PRO A 193 4.33 -5.31 1.72
N PRO A 194 4.68 -4.05 2.00
CA PRO A 194 5.07 -3.11 0.96
C PRO A 194 6.13 -3.71 0.02
N GLY A 195 5.93 -3.54 -1.28
CA GLY A 195 6.79 -4.06 -2.32
C GLY A 195 6.94 -3.09 -3.49
N GLY A 196 7.82 -3.43 -4.42
CA GLY A 196 8.08 -2.63 -5.62
C GLY A 196 9.46 -1.99 -5.65
N LYS A 197 9.92 -1.69 -6.87
CA LYS A 197 11.24 -1.10 -7.18
C LYS A 197 11.13 0.31 -7.79
N PHE A 198 9.93 0.82 -8.01
CA PHE A 198 9.71 2.21 -8.40
C PHE A 198 9.84 3.10 -7.17
N ILE A 199 11.08 3.34 -6.73
CA ILE A 199 11.39 3.99 -5.46
C ILE A 199 12.19 5.26 -5.69
N LEU A 200 11.88 6.30 -4.90
CA LEU A 200 12.73 7.47 -4.80
C LEU A 200 13.73 7.27 -3.66
N ASP A 201 15.02 7.25 -3.99
CA ASP A 201 16.09 7.24 -2.99
C ASP A 201 16.26 8.64 -2.38
N VAL A 202 15.68 8.85 -1.20
CA VAL A 202 15.69 10.14 -0.50
C VAL A 202 17.08 10.62 -0.10
N GLN A 203 18.11 9.74 -0.09
CA GLN A 203 19.46 10.11 0.30
C GLN A 203 20.26 10.81 -0.81
N LYS A 204 19.80 10.72 -2.07
CA LYS A 204 20.48 11.37 -3.19
C LYS A 204 20.30 12.89 -3.16
N ALA A 205 21.35 13.59 -3.62
CA ALA A 205 21.34 15.05 -3.78
C ALA A 205 20.93 15.50 -5.20
N ILE A 206 21.02 14.61 -6.21
CA ILE A 206 20.61 14.94 -7.57
C ILE A 206 19.11 15.31 -7.57
N PRO A 207 18.68 16.40 -8.20
CA PRO A 207 17.27 16.76 -8.35
C PRO A 207 16.36 15.59 -8.75
N ALA A 208 15.09 15.66 -8.32
CA ALA A 208 14.06 14.75 -8.78
C ALA A 208 12.92 15.51 -9.48
N VAL A 209 12.40 14.94 -10.56
CA VAL A 209 11.23 15.44 -11.30
C VAL A 209 10.16 14.36 -11.26
N LEU A 210 9.09 14.61 -10.51
CA LEU A 210 7.94 13.74 -10.36
C LEU A 210 6.89 14.14 -11.41
N ILE A 211 6.62 13.26 -12.35
CA ILE A 211 5.77 13.54 -13.51
C ILE A 211 4.61 12.55 -13.52
N SER A 212 3.38 13.06 -13.45
CA SER A 212 2.21 12.20 -13.43
C SER A 212 1.00 12.73 -14.18
N ASN A 213 0.09 11.82 -14.51
CA ASN A 213 -1.28 12.20 -14.87
C ASN A 213 -2.33 11.32 -14.17
N GLY A 214 -3.48 11.91 -13.86
CA GLY A 214 -4.59 11.21 -13.17
C GLY A 214 -4.14 10.44 -11.91
N VAL A 215 -4.50 9.17 -11.80
CA VAL A 215 -4.15 8.33 -10.63
C VAL A 215 -2.64 8.05 -10.49
N GLY A 216 -1.84 8.34 -11.52
CA GLY A 216 -0.38 8.27 -11.43
C GLY A 216 0.23 9.23 -10.40
N ILE A 217 -0.55 10.17 -9.87
CA ILE A 217 -0.13 11.05 -8.77
C ILE A 217 0.18 10.28 -7.47
N THR A 218 -0.37 9.07 -7.31
CA THR A 218 -0.34 8.32 -6.04
C THR A 218 1.08 7.98 -5.54
N PRO A 219 2.01 7.39 -6.31
CA PRO A 219 3.38 7.26 -5.87
C PRO A 219 4.09 8.63 -5.75
N MET A 220 3.71 9.62 -6.57
CA MET A 220 4.37 10.94 -6.58
C MET A 220 4.15 11.71 -5.27
N ILE A 221 2.92 11.71 -4.73
CA ILE A 221 2.66 12.38 -3.46
C ILE A 221 3.40 11.70 -2.29
N SER A 222 3.53 10.37 -2.32
CA SER A 222 4.35 9.65 -1.33
C SER A 222 5.82 10.07 -1.42
N MET A 223 6.38 10.16 -2.63
CA MET A 223 7.73 10.66 -2.88
C MET A 223 7.93 12.12 -2.42
N ALA A 224 6.97 13.00 -2.72
CA ALA A 224 7.04 14.40 -2.31
C ALA A 224 7.01 14.56 -0.77
N LYS A 225 6.11 13.84 -0.08
CA LYS A 225 6.04 13.84 1.38
C LYS A 225 7.30 13.27 2.03
N ALA A 226 7.81 12.16 1.51
CA ALA A 226 9.04 11.55 2.01
C ALA A 226 10.24 12.49 1.86
N LEU A 227 10.38 13.17 0.72
CA LEU A 227 11.45 14.15 0.51
C LEU A 227 11.31 15.36 1.43
N ALA A 228 10.12 15.93 1.54
CA ALA A 228 9.85 17.04 2.45
C ALA A 228 10.20 16.71 3.91
N CYS A 229 9.98 15.46 4.32
CA CYS A 229 10.29 15.00 5.67
C CYS A 229 11.78 14.67 5.86
N LEU A 230 12.37 13.88 4.95
CA LEU A 230 13.66 13.23 5.16
C LEU A 230 14.84 13.94 4.48
N ASN A 231 14.59 14.71 3.42
CA ASN A 231 15.63 15.45 2.70
C ASN A 231 15.05 16.74 2.06
N PRO A 232 14.61 17.73 2.88
CA PRO A 232 13.93 18.94 2.39
C PRO A 232 14.81 19.87 1.54
N ASN A 233 16.12 19.61 1.49
CA ASN A 233 17.07 20.39 0.69
C ASN A 233 17.22 19.89 -0.74
N ARG A 234 16.75 18.68 -1.06
CA ARG A 234 16.83 18.13 -2.42
C ARG A 234 15.85 18.88 -3.33
N PRO A 235 16.29 19.48 -4.44
CA PRO A 235 15.39 20.11 -5.40
C PRO A 235 14.38 19.11 -5.98
N LEU A 236 13.11 19.51 -6.00
CA LEU A 236 12.00 18.67 -6.44
C LEU A 236 11.08 19.45 -7.39
N TRP A 237 10.75 18.86 -8.52
CA TRP A 237 9.69 19.35 -9.41
C TRP A 237 8.53 18.36 -9.34
N PHE A 238 7.32 18.87 -9.14
CA PHE A 238 6.09 18.08 -9.15
C PHE A 238 5.20 18.56 -10.28
N LEU A 239 5.17 17.79 -11.37
CA LEU A 239 4.45 18.11 -12.60
C LEU A 239 3.27 17.15 -12.72
N HIS A 240 2.04 17.67 -12.62
CA HIS A 240 0.84 16.85 -12.64
C HIS A 240 -0.16 17.29 -13.72
N GLY A 241 -0.60 16.34 -14.53
CA GLY A 241 -1.63 16.50 -15.54
C GLY A 241 -3.00 15.98 -15.09
N ALA A 242 -4.04 16.81 -15.18
CA ALA A 242 -5.42 16.40 -14.95
C ALA A 242 -6.34 16.86 -16.10
N ARG A 243 -7.58 16.36 -16.09
CA ARG A 243 -8.61 16.83 -17.03
C ARG A 243 -9.04 18.25 -16.68
N ASP A 244 -9.43 18.44 -15.44
CA ASP A 244 -9.89 19.68 -14.84
C ASP A 244 -9.73 19.54 -13.31
N GLY A 245 -10.10 20.57 -12.54
CA GLY A 245 -9.96 20.56 -11.08
C GLY A 245 -10.75 19.46 -10.39
N SER A 246 -11.87 18.99 -10.95
CA SER A 246 -12.68 17.92 -10.36
C SER A 246 -12.02 16.54 -10.45
N PHE A 247 -11.02 16.37 -11.31
CA PHE A 247 -10.23 15.14 -11.45
C PHE A 247 -8.83 15.24 -10.80
N HIS A 248 -8.46 16.38 -10.22
CA HIS A 248 -7.16 16.59 -9.59
C HIS A 248 -7.22 16.20 -8.10
N ALA A 249 -6.77 14.98 -7.79
CA ALA A 249 -6.65 14.51 -6.41
C ALA A 249 -5.45 15.16 -5.69
N PHE A 250 -5.53 15.31 -4.37
CA PHE A 250 -4.43 15.74 -3.48
C PHE A 250 -3.84 17.13 -3.70
N ARG A 251 -4.50 17.99 -4.48
CA ARG A 251 -3.99 19.33 -4.77
C ARG A 251 -3.63 20.10 -3.50
N GLU A 252 -4.52 20.09 -2.52
CA GLU A 252 -4.34 20.79 -1.24
C GLU A 252 -3.11 20.25 -0.49
N GLU A 253 -2.94 18.93 -0.43
CA GLU A 253 -1.76 18.32 0.21
C GLU A 253 -0.46 18.69 -0.52
N VAL A 254 -0.44 18.70 -1.86
CA VAL A 254 0.75 19.08 -2.63
C VAL A 254 1.08 20.56 -2.44
N ASP A 255 0.07 21.43 -2.47
CA ASP A 255 0.22 22.87 -2.25
C ASP A 255 0.73 23.16 -0.82
N GLU A 256 0.27 22.42 0.19
CA GLU A 256 0.76 22.50 1.57
C GLU A 256 2.23 22.08 1.70
N ILE A 257 2.64 21.00 1.02
CA ILE A 257 4.04 20.56 0.99
C ILE A 257 4.89 21.66 0.34
N ALA A 258 4.45 22.21 -0.80
CA ALA A 258 5.18 23.26 -1.51
C ALA A 258 5.32 24.55 -0.68
N ALA A 259 4.26 24.94 0.04
CA ALA A 259 4.30 26.10 0.92
C ALA A 259 5.34 25.98 2.05
N GLN A 260 5.66 24.75 2.48
CA GLN A 260 6.64 24.47 3.54
C GLN A 260 8.04 24.16 3.00
N ASN A 261 8.19 23.95 1.69
CA ASN A 261 9.42 23.46 1.06
C ASN A 261 9.78 24.34 -0.14
N PRO A 262 10.63 25.38 0.01
CA PRO A 262 10.98 26.29 -1.07
C PRO A 262 11.76 25.64 -2.23
N ASN A 263 12.29 24.43 -2.02
CA ASN A 263 12.96 23.63 -3.05
C ASN A 263 12.00 22.78 -3.88
N LEU A 264 10.69 22.80 -3.57
CA LEU A 264 9.64 22.13 -4.33
C LEU A 264 8.97 23.13 -5.30
N THR A 265 9.15 22.90 -6.59
CA THR A 265 8.41 23.60 -7.65
C THR A 265 7.24 22.75 -8.12
N VAL A 266 6.03 23.31 -8.11
CA VAL A 266 4.82 22.62 -8.53
C VAL A 266 4.33 23.19 -9.87
N HIS A 267 3.90 22.32 -10.78
CA HIS A 267 3.22 22.71 -12.00
C HIS A 267 2.03 21.79 -12.28
N TYR A 268 0.89 22.40 -12.57
CA TYR A 268 -0.36 21.71 -12.87
C TYR A 268 -0.79 22.04 -14.28
N ALA A 269 -0.98 21.02 -15.12
CA ALA A 269 -1.46 21.15 -16.49
C ALA A 269 -2.87 20.56 -16.61
N TYR A 270 -3.86 21.39 -16.97
CA TYR A 270 -5.23 20.93 -17.19
C TYR A 270 -5.53 20.85 -18.67
N SER A 271 -5.91 19.66 -19.15
CA SER A 271 -6.21 19.43 -20.57
C SER A 271 -7.56 20.00 -21.01
N ARG A 272 -8.52 20.15 -20.08
CA ARG A 272 -9.89 20.66 -20.30
C ARG A 272 -10.40 21.46 -19.09
N PRO A 273 -9.72 22.55 -18.69
CA PRO A 273 -10.14 23.33 -17.52
C PRO A 273 -11.54 23.91 -17.70
N LYS A 274 -12.29 24.00 -16.61
CA LYS A 274 -13.57 24.68 -16.49
C LYS A 274 -13.36 26.12 -16.03
N GLY A 275 -14.38 26.97 -16.14
CA GLY A 275 -14.30 28.37 -15.70
C GLY A 275 -13.91 28.51 -14.22
N GLU A 276 -14.37 27.60 -13.37
CA GLU A 276 -14.05 27.55 -11.93
C GLU A 276 -12.59 27.17 -11.63
N ASP A 277 -11.86 26.58 -12.60
CA ASP A 277 -10.45 26.20 -12.43
C ASP A 277 -9.48 27.39 -12.59
N THR A 278 -9.98 28.57 -12.96
CA THR A 278 -9.13 29.74 -13.23
C THR A 278 -8.29 30.11 -12.00
N GLY A 279 -6.96 30.14 -12.16
CA GLY A 279 -6.02 30.42 -11.07
C GLY A 279 -5.62 29.20 -10.23
N TYR A 280 -6.12 28.01 -10.59
CA TYR A 280 -5.86 26.75 -9.90
C TYR A 280 -4.99 25.76 -10.70
N TYR A 281 -4.54 26.16 -11.89
CA TYR A 281 -3.60 25.43 -12.72
C TYR A 281 -2.61 26.41 -13.37
N HIS A 282 -1.48 25.87 -13.83
CA HIS A 282 -0.36 26.66 -14.34
C HIS A 282 -0.33 26.73 -15.88
N SER A 283 -0.79 25.68 -16.57
CA SER A 283 -0.93 25.69 -18.03
C SER A 283 -2.12 24.85 -18.52
N THR A 284 -2.60 25.17 -19.73
CA THR A 284 -3.58 24.34 -20.44
C THR A 284 -2.88 23.30 -21.30
N GLY A 285 -3.43 22.09 -21.38
CA GLY A 285 -2.89 20.99 -22.18
C GLY A 285 -2.36 19.84 -21.33
N TYR A 286 -1.37 19.13 -21.84
CA TYR A 286 -0.72 18.02 -21.16
C TYR A 286 0.64 18.45 -20.61
N VAL A 287 1.15 17.73 -19.61
CA VAL A 287 2.59 17.78 -19.34
C VAL A 287 3.28 17.07 -20.49
N ASP A 288 4.20 17.75 -21.15
CA ASP A 288 5.02 17.24 -22.25
C ASP A 288 6.51 17.59 -22.03
N VAL A 289 7.37 17.15 -22.94
CA VAL A 289 8.82 17.40 -22.84
C VAL A 289 9.17 18.88 -22.92
N ASP A 290 8.45 19.65 -23.74
CA ASP A 290 8.70 21.08 -23.91
C ASP A 290 8.44 21.84 -22.60
N LEU A 291 7.32 21.52 -21.93
CA LEU A 291 7.03 22.03 -20.60
C LEU A 291 8.12 21.62 -19.59
N ILE A 292 8.54 20.36 -19.59
CA ILE A 292 9.60 19.87 -18.70
C ILE A 292 10.88 20.67 -18.90
N GLN A 293 11.33 20.88 -20.14
CA GLN A 293 12.54 21.65 -20.43
C GLN A 293 12.42 23.13 -20.07
N SER A 294 11.21 23.70 -20.12
CA SER A 294 10.99 25.10 -19.72
C SER A 294 11.10 25.32 -18.20
N LEU A 295 10.89 24.26 -17.40
CA LEU A 295 10.87 24.32 -15.94
C LEU A 295 12.14 23.74 -15.30
N VAL A 296 12.70 22.69 -15.90
CA VAL A 296 13.83 21.91 -15.37
C VAL A 296 15.07 22.22 -16.20
N ILE A 297 15.87 23.15 -15.71
CA ILE A 297 17.08 23.63 -16.39
C ILE A 297 18.37 22.90 -15.96
N GLN A 298 18.26 21.90 -15.09
CA GLN A 298 19.39 21.20 -14.49
C GLN A 298 19.25 19.67 -14.64
N GLU A 299 20.35 18.96 -14.47
CA GLU A 299 20.34 17.50 -14.45
C GLU A 299 19.48 16.95 -13.31
N ALA A 300 18.63 15.97 -13.61
CA ALA A 300 17.70 15.38 -12.66
C ALA A 300 17.44 13.90 -12.92
N GLU A 301 16.87 13.22 -11.93
CA GLU A 301 16.19 11.93 -12.05
C GLU A 301 14.69 12.16 -12.32
N TYR A 302 14.14 11.49 -13.32
CA TYR A 302 12.75 11.63 -13.75
C TYR A 302 11.95 10.41 -13.33
N PHE A 303 10.87 10.62 -12.58
CA PHE A 303 9.96 9.59 -12.10
C PHE A 303 8.61 9.78 -12.77
N LEU A 304 8.20 8.80 -13.59
CA LEU A 304 7.02 8.91 -14.44
C LEU A 304 5.94 7.91 -14.00
N CYS A 305 4.71 8.37 -13.79
CA CYS A 305 3.59 7.45 -13.55
C CYS A 305 2.29 7.99 -14.13
N GLY A 306 1.59 7.18 -14.93
CA GLY A 306 0.41 7.64 -15.64
C GLY A 306 -0.11 6.65 -16.69
N SER A 307 -0.94 7.16 -17.61
CA SER A 307 -1.45 6.37 -18.73
C SER A 307 -0.34 5.98 -19.72
N PRO A 308 -0.46 4.85 -20.44
CA PRO A 308 0.58 4.42 -21.38
C PRO A 308 0.95 5.46 -22.45
N PRO A 309 -0.01 6.12 -23.13
CA PRO A 309 0.34 7.12 -24.15
C PRO A 309 1.10 8.31 -23.55
N PHE A 310 0.79 8.68 -22.30
CA PHE A 310 1.48 9.75 -21.60
C PHE A 310 2.93 9.36 -21.29
N LEU A 311 3.13 8.17 -20.73
CA LEU A 311 4.47 7.67 -20.41
C LEU A 311 5.33 7.49 -21.65
N GLU A 312 4.77 6.96 -22.74
CA GLU A 312 5.47 6.81 -24.01
C GLU A 312 5.90 8.16 -24.57
N SER A 313 5.00 9.15 -24.59
CA SER A 313 5.29 10.51 -25.06
C SER A 313 6.41 11.19 -24.27
N ILE A 314 6.35 11.15 -22.92
CA ILE A 314 7.39 11.75 -22.07
C ILE A 314 8.73 11.04 -22.26
N ARG A 315 8.74 9.69 -22.29
CA ARG A 315 9.98 8.93 -22.47
C ARG A 315 10.64 9.18 -23.82
N ALA A 316 9.85 9.23 -24.89
CA ALA A 316 10.34 9.57 -26.22
C ALA A 316 10.95 10.98 -26.21
N GLY A 317 10.22 11.96 -25.68
CA GLY A 317 10.72 13.35 -25.58
C GLY A 317 12.00 13.46 -24.75
N LEU A 318 12.05 12.87 -23.55
CA LEU A 318 13.24 12.89 -22.70
C LEU A 318 14.46 12.26 -23.39
N LYS A 319 14.26 11.19 -24.15
CA LYS A 319 15.31 10.57 -24.96
C LYS A 319 15.79 11.51 -26.07
N ASP A 320 14.87 12.15 -26.79
CA ASP A 320 15.19 13.06 -27.90
C ASP A 320 16.00 14.28 -27.44
N VAL A 321 15.78 14.73 -26.20
CA VAL A 321 16.54 15.83 -25.58
C VAL A 321 17.78 15.36 -24.81
N GLY A 322 18.15 14.08 -24.92
CA GLY A 322 19.42 13.54 -24.44
C GLY A 322 19.46 13.12 -22.98
N VAL A 323 18.33 12.92 -22.31
CA VAL A 323 18.30 12.40 -20.93
C VAL A 323 18.73 10.92 -20.95
N PRO A 324 19.75 10.52 -20.16
CA PRO A 324 20.15 9.13 -20.06
C PRO A 324 19.03 8.24 -19.53
N GLU A 325 18.85 7.06 -20.13
CA GLU A 325 17.83 6.09 -19.70
C GLU A 325 17.97 5.68 -18.23
N SER A 326 19.21 5.65 -17.71
CA SER A 326 19.50 5.37 -16.30
C SER A 326 18.96 6.40 -15.31
N ARG A 327 18.46 7.55 -15.79
CA ARG A 327 17.82 8.61 -14.99
C ARG A 327 16.30 8.67 -15.18
N VAL A 328 15.71 7.77 -15.97
CA VAL A 328 14.26 7.76 -16.25
C VAL A 328 13.65 6.50 -15.64
N PHE A 329 12.93 6.69 -14.54
CA PHE A 329 12.20 5.66 -13.81
C PHE A 329 10.72 5.79 -14.13
N PHE A 330 10.01 4.69 -14.34
CA PHE A 330 8.57 4.75 -14.62
C PHE A 330 7.82 3.54 -14.07
N GLU A 331 6.53 3.75 -13.78
CA GLU A 331 5.59 2.69 -13.43
C GLU A 331 4.29 2.86 -14.23
N MET A 332 3.73 1.74 -14.72
CA MET A 332 2.53 1.72 -15.57
C MET A 332 1.38 0.98 -14.88
N PHE A 333 0.23 1.64 -14.77
CA PHE A 333 -1.01 1.03 -14.28
C PHE A 333 -1.92 0.67 -15.46
N THR A 334 -1.78 -0.54 -15.99
CA THR A 334 -2.55 -1.00 -17.14
C THR A 334 -3.34 -2.26 -16.84
N LYS A 335 -4.47 -2.44 -17.55
CA LYS A 335 -4.96 -3.78 -17.87
C LYS A 335 -3.92 -4.44 -18.78
N ALA A 336 -3.77 -5.77 -18.72
CA ALA A 336 -3.04 -6.50 -19.75
C ALA A 336 -3.53 -6.01 -21.12
N SER A 337 -2.64 -5.43 -21.93
CA SER A 337 -3.01 -5.09 -23.29
C SER A 337 -2.97 -6.37 -24.12
N LYS A 338 -4.06 -6.67 -24.82
CA LYS A 338 -4.01 -7.49 -26.03
C LYS A 338 -3.58 -6.59 -27.17
N THR A 339 -2.30 -6.25 -27.26
CA THR A 339 -1.74 -5.61 -28.46
C THR A 339 -0.34 -6.13 -28.72
N ALA A 340 -0.25 -6.98 -29.72
CA ALA A 340 0.94 -7.17 -30.52
C ALA A 340 1.39 -5.81 -31.11
N SER A 341 2.68 -5.48 -30.98
CA SER A 341 3.55 -5.02 -32.08
C SER A 341 4.83 -4.33 -31.58
N ASP A 342 5.95 -4.73 -32.18
CA ASP A 342 7.13 -3.94 -32.53
C ASP A 342 7.96 -3.27 -31.41
N ARG A 343 8.95 -4.02 -30.90
CA ARG A 343 10.25 -3.47 -30.51
C ARG A 343 11.38 -4.18 -31.26
N PRO A 344 12.53 -3.51 -31.50
CA PRO A 344 13.65 -4.12 -32.19
C PRO A 344 14.10 -5.35 -31.41
N ILE A 345 14.11 -6.47 -32.12
CA ILE A 345 14.61 -7.75 -31.68
C ILE A 345 16.08 -7.56 -31.26
N ALA A 346 16.34 -7.64 -29.96
CA ALA A 346 17.68 -7.98 -29.49
C ALA A 346 17.96 -9.42 -29.94
N GLU A 347 19.17 -9.66 -30.43
CA GLU A 347 19.60 -10.88 -31.12
C GLU A 347 18.97 -12.17 -30.53
N VAL A 348 18.16 -12.82 -31.36
CA VAL A 348 17.52 -14.10 -31.08
C VAL A 348 18.60 -15.17 -31.05
N ASN A 349 18.83 -15.77 -29.89
CA ASN A 349 19.42 -17.10 -29.84
C ASN A 349 18.31 -18.10 -30.19
N ASP A 350 18.62 -18.96 -31.16
CA ASP A 350 17.74 -19.91 -31.83
C ASP A 350 17.42 -21.13 -30.94
N ASP A 351 16.72 -20.91 -29.81
CA ASP A 351 16.21 -21.95 -28.90
C ASP A 351 14.71 -21.76 -28.58
N ASN A 352 13.96 -21.08 -29.46
CA ASN A 352 12.52 -20.88 -29.24
C ASN A 352 11.75 -22.16 -29.54
N VAL A 353 11.18 -22.78 -28.51
CA VAL A 353 10.34 -23.97 -28.66
C VAL A 353 8.97 -23.53 -29.19
N GLU A 354 8.67 -23.81 -30.46
CA GLU A 354 7.38 -23.46 -31.08
C GLU A 354 6.17 -24.13 -30.40
N ALA A 355 6.39 -25.28 -29.74
CA ALA A 355 5.38 -25.98 -28.96
C ALA A 355 6.00 -26.70 -27.75
N ALA A 356 5.45 -26.47 -26.57
CA ALA A 356 5.91 -27.09 -25.32
C ALA A 356 4.76 -27.77 -24.58
N GLU A 357 5.05 -28.83 -23.84
CA GLU A 357 4.11 -29.40 -22.87
C GLU A 357 4.19 -28.59 -21.57
N ILE A 358 3.10 -27.92 -21.19
CA ILE A 358 3.01 -27.24 -19.89
C ILE A 358 2.13 -28.09 -18.97
N VAL A 359 2.71 -28.50 -17.84
CA VAL A 359 2.04 -29.24 -16.78
C VAL A 359 1.78 -28.31 -15.61
N PHE A 360 0.52 -28.14 -15.26
CA PHE A 360 0.05 -27.43 -14.07
C PHE A 360 -0.24 -28.48 -12.98
N ALA A 361 0.72 -28.69 -12.07
CA ALA A 361 0.75 -29.82 -11.17
C ALA A 361 -0.37 -29.85 -10.12
N GLN A 362 -0.79 -28.69 -9.59
CA GLN A 362 -1.87 -28.64 -8.58
C GLN A 362 -3.24 -28.79 -9.21
N SER A 363 -3.42 -28.29 -10.43
CA SER A 363 -4.65 -28.46 -11.19
C SER A 363 -4.74 -29.78 -11.96
N ASN A 364 -3.65 -30.56 -11.98
CA ASN A 364 -3.51 -31.83 -12.71
C ASN A 364 -3.89 -31.69 -14.20
N GLN A 365 -3.51 -30.56 -14.81
CA GLN A 365 -3.73 -30.28 -16.23
C GLN A 365 -2.40 -30.31 -16.97
N THR A 366 -2.38 -31.00 -18.11
CA THR A 366 -1.27 -30.99 -19.05
C THR A 366 -1.79 -30.48 -20.37
N ILE A 367 -1.24 -29.36 -20.84
CA ILE A 367 -1.73 -28.66 -22.01
C ILE A 367 -0.55 -28.29 -22.90
N THR A 368 -0.73 -28.49 -24.20
CA THR A 368 0.28 -28.12 -25.19
C THR A 368 0.23 -26.62 -25.45
N TRP A 369 1.29 -25.92 -25.06
CA TRP A 369 1.56 -24.55 -25.44
C TRP A 369 1.80 -24.46 -26.96
N GLN A 370 1.19 -23.46 -27.57
CA GLN A 370 1.51 -23.00 -28.92
C GLN A 370 2.08 -21.58 -28.80
N ALA A 371 2.99 -21.19 -29.68
CA ALA A 371 3.62 -19.86 -29.66
C ALA A 371 2.67 -18.67 -29.96
N ASP A 372 1.35 -18.86 -29.82
CA ASP A 372 0.31 -17.85 -30.00
C ASP A 372 -0.06 -17.09 -28.71
N ALA A 373 0.29 -17.64 -27.54
CA ALA A 373 0.12 -16.97 -26.26
C ALA A 373 1.32 -16.06 -25.94
N ASP A 374 1.06 -14.86 -25.40
CA ASP A 374 2.13 -13.94 -25.07
C ASP A 374 2.87 -14.38 -23.81
N SER A 375 2.23 -15.05 -22.84
CA SER A 375 2.90 -15.51 -21.61
C SER A 375 2.28 -16.78 -21.03
N ILE A 376 3.04 -17.51 -20.20
CA ILE A 376 2.54 -18.69 -19.45
C ILE A 376 1.29 -18.34 -18.64
N LEU A 377 1.19 -17.14 -18.08
CA LEU A 377 -0.03 -16.65 -17.42
C LEU A 377 -1.22 -16.60 -18.38
N GLU A 378 -1.07 -15.98 -19.54
CA GLU A 378 -2.17 -15.85 -20.50
C GLU A 378 -2.62 -17.22 -21.02
N PHE A 379 -1.68 -18.11 -21.28
CA PHE A 379 -1.99 -19.49 -21.65
C PHE A 379 -2.73 -20.24 -20.55
N ALA A 380 -2.34 -20.06 -19.27
CA ALA A 380 -3.06 -20.62 -18.15
C ALA A 380 -4.52 -20.09 -18.11
N GLU A 381 -4.71 -18.77 -18.25
CA GLU A 381 -6.04 -18.15 -18.28
C GLU A 381 -6.90 -18.61 -19.45
N ALA A 382 -6.31 -18.78 -20.64
CA ALA A 382 -7.00 -19.29 -21.82
C ALA A 382 -7.48 -20.74 -21.66
N ASN A 383 -6.92 -21.47 -20.70
CA ASN A 383 -7.28 -22.85 -20.36
C ASN A 383 -7.96 -22.95 -18.99
N ASP A 384 -8.71 -21.91 -18.60
CA ASP A 384 -9.54 -21.87 -17.38
C ASP A 384 -8.76 -21.99 -16.05
N LEU A 385 -7.44 -21.84 -16.08
CA LEU A 385 -6.62 -21.71 -14.87
C LEU A 385 -6.55 -20.25 -14.47
N ASN A 386 -6.68 -20.00 -13.17
CA ASN A 386 -6.63 -18.64 -12.62
C ASN A 386 -5.52 -18.54 -11.55
N PRO A 387 -4.23 -18.65 -11.94
CA PRO A 387 -3.13 -18.43 -11.01
C PRO A 387 -3.14 -16.98 -10.48
N PRO A 388 -2.60 -16.70 -9.28
CA PRO A 388 -2.53 -15.34 -8.76
C PRO A 388 -1.76 -14.40 -9.70
N TYR A 389 -2.27 -13.21 -9.98
CA TYR A 389 -1.53 -12.17 -10.71
C TYR A 389 -2.00 -10.76 -10.33
N SER A 390 -1.17 -9.75 -10.64
CA SER A 390 -1.55 -8.33 -10.56
C SER A 390 -1.00 -7.52 -11.74
N CYS A 391 0.30 -7.18 -11.75
CA CYS A 391 0.86 -6.18 -12.68
C CYS A 391 1.04 -6.65 -14.14
N ARG A 392 1.21 -7.96 -14.36
CA ARG A 392 1.55 -8.59 -15.65
C ARG A 392 2.80 -8.06 -16.38
N GLN A 393 3.72 -7.45 -15.63
CA GLN A 393 4.93 -6.82 -16.16
C GLN A 393 6.19 -7.27 -15.41
N GLY A 394 6.10 -8.33 -14.61
CA GLY A 394 7.22 -8.82 -13.82
C GLY A 394 7.65 -7.89 -12.68
N ILE A 395 6.77 -6.97 -12.24
CA ILE A 395 7.07 -5.96 -11.20
C ILE A 395 6.60 -6.43 -9.81
N CYS A 396 5.40 -7.01 -9.72
CA CYS A 396 4.73 -7.22 -8.43
C CYS A 396 5.02 -8.54 -7.73
N GLY A 397 5.64 -9.52 -8.40
CA GLY A 397 5.86 -10.87 -7.86
C GLY A 397 4.59 -11.71 -7.62
N THR A 398 3.38 -11.19 -7.83
CA THR A 398 2.15 -11.95 -7.54
C THR A 398 2.00 -13.18 -8.44
N CYS A 399 2.51 -13.12 -9.68
CA CYS A 399 2.50 -14.22 -10.64
C CYS A 399 3.65 -15.22 -10.41
N GLU A 400 4.26 -15.22 -9.23
CA GLU A 400 5.34 -16.15 -8.90
C GLU A 400 4.81 -17.56 -8.67
N CYS A 401 5.49 -18.55 -9.26
CA CYS A 401 5.19 -19.97 -9.17
C CYS A 401 6.50 -20.76 -9.14
N LYS A 402 6.55 -21.88 -8.42
CA LYS A 402 7.70 -22.81 -8.48
C LYS A 402 7.76 -23.56 -9.80
N ILE A 403 8.96 -23.68 -10.36
CA ILE A 403 9.25 -24.60 -11.45
C ILE A 403 9.67 -25.93 -10.85
N LEU A 404 8.97 -27.00 -11.20
CA LEU A 404 9.28 -28.37 -10.78
C LEU A 404 10.18 -29.08 -11.80
N GLU A 405 10.04 -28.74 -13.09
CA GLU A 405 10.82 -29.31 -14.20
C GLU A 405 10.84 -28.33 -15.38
N GLY A 406 11.95 -28.31 -16.13
CA GLY A 406 12.11 -27.49 -17.33
C GLY A 406 12.65 -26.09 -17.07
N GLU A 407 12.76 -25.29 -18.14
CA GLU A 407 13.20 -23.91 -18.09
C GLU A 407 12.21 -23.00 -18.81
N VAL A 408 12.20 -21.74 -18.38
CA VAL A 408 11.46 -20.64 -19.00
C VAL A 408 12.41 -19.51 -19.34
N GLU A 409 12.00 -18.66 -20.25
CA GLU A 409 12.67 -17.41 -20.55
C GLU A 409 11.76 -16.22 -20.25
N TYR A 410 12.36 -15.11 -19.82
CA TYR A 410 11.64 -13.86 -19.63
C TYR A 410 11.71 -13.00 -20.87
N GLN A 411 10.55 -12.51 -21.32
CA GLN A 411 10.47 -11.56 -22.43
C GLN A 411 11.04 -10.18 -22.08
N THR A 412 11.03 -9.83 -20.80
CA THR A 412 11.59 -8.59 -20.27
C THR A 412 12.27 -8.88 -18.94
N THR A 413 13.31 -8.12 -18.60
CA THR A 413 14.00 -8.32 -17.32
C THR A 413 13.05 -8.05 -16.14
N PRO A 414 12.79 -9.05 -15.27
CA PRO A 414 11.90 -8.87 -14.13
C PRO A 414 12.48 -7.85 -13.15
N THR A 415 11.60 -7.04 -12.57
CA THR A 415 11.93 -6.17 -11.43
C THR A 415 11.47 -6.76 -10.11
N ALA A 416 10.53 -7.70 -10.05
CA ALA A 416 10.27 -8.41 -8.81
C ALA A 416 11.50 -9.25 -8.41
N THR A 417 11.75 -9.40 -7.12
CA THR A 417 12.62 -10.47 -6.62
C THR A 417 11.86 -11.77 -6.75
N VAL A 418 12.52 -12.81 -7.26
CA VAL A 418 11.93 -14.14 -7.48
C VAL A 418 12.72 -15.12 -6.62
N GLU A 419 12.04 -16.02 -5.91
CA GLU A 419 12.69 -17.08 -5.13
C GLU A 419 13.47 -18.01 -6.06
N ASP A 420 14.60 -18.55 -5.58
CA ASP A 420 15.36 -19.55 -6.33
C ASP A 420 14.48 -20.76 -6.66
N GLY A 421 14.43 -21.13 -7.94
CA GLY A 421 13.55 -22.19 -8.43
C GLY A 421 12.11 -21.76 -8.73
N SER A 422 11.79 -20.46 -8.63
CA SER A 422 10.50 -19.89 -9.02
C SER A 422 10.57 -19.05 -10.31
N VAL A 423 9.41 -18.74 -10.87
CA VAL A 423 9.22 -17.94 -12.09
C VAL A 423 8.04 -16.99 -11.99
N LEU A 424 8.16 -15.81 -12.60
CA LEU A 424 7.03 -14.91 -12.87
C LEU A 424 6.32 -15.29 -14.17
N ILE A 425 5.26 -16.10 -14.08
CA ILE A 425 4.55 -16.65 -15.26
C ILE A 425 3.96 -15.58 -16.18
N CYS A 426 3.79 -14.36 -15.68
CA CYS A 426 3.15 -13.27 -16.40
C CYS A 426 4.01 -12.54 -17.43
N ILE A 427 5.31 -12.85 -17.50
CA ILE A 427 6.23 -12.31 -18.51
C ILE A 427 7.18 -13.40 -19.05
N SER A 428 6.88 -14.67 -18.78
CA SER A 428 7.73 -15.80 -19.19
C SER A 428 7.09 -16.63 -20.29
N LYS A 429 7.94 -17.26 -21.11
CA LYS A 429 7.60 -18.29 -22.11
C LYS A 429 8.40 -19.57 -21.85
N PRO A 430 7.92 -20.76 -22.30
CA PRO A 430 8.70 -21.99 -22.20
C PRO A 430 10.00 -21.88 -22.99
N LYS A 431 11.11 -22.31 -22.38
CA LYS A 431 12.41 -22.44 -23.05
C LYS A 431 12.73 -23.91 -23.37
N THR A 432 12.12 -24.86 -22.66
CA THR A 432 12.24 -26.30 -22.93
C THR A 432 10.93 -26.88 -23.47
N SER A 433 11.02 -28.02 -24.15
CA SER A 433 9.85 -28.74 -24.71
C SER A 433 8.85 -29.24 -23.67
N LYS A 434 9.23 -29.23 -22.40
CA LYS A 434 8.35 -29.50 -21.27
C LYS A 434 8.68 -28.54 -20.12
N VAL A 435 7.65 -28.00 -19.49
CA VAL A 435 7.74 -27.17 -18.27
C VAL A 435 6.68 -27.64 -17.29
N VAL A 436 7.07 -27.92 -16.05
CA VAL A 436 6.15 -28.33 -14.97
C VAL A 436 6.13 -27.22 -13.93
N LEU A 437 4.94 -26.67 -13.68
CA LEU A 437 4.68 -25.57 -12.77
C LEU A 437 3.83 -26.07 -11.59
N ASP A 438 4.14 -25.58 -10.39
CA ASP A 438 3.38 -25.85 -9.17
C ASP A 438 2.06 -25.03 -9.13
N LEU A 439 1.16 -25.28 -10.09
CA LEU A 439 -0.09 -24.52 -10.35
C LEU A 439 -1.33 -25.36 -10.64
#